data_AF-A0A1E7I2R7-F1
#
_entry.id   AF-A0A1E7I2R7-F1
#
_cell.length_a   1.000
_cell.length_b   1.000
_cell.length_c   1.000
_cell.angle_alpha   90.00
_cell.angle_beta   90.00
_cell.angle_gamma   90.00
#
_symmetry.space_group_name_H-M   'P 1'
#
loop_
_entity.id
_entity.type
_entity.pdbx_description
1 polymer ?
#
loop_
_entity_poly.entity_id
_entity_poly.type
_entity_poly.pdbx_seq_one_letter_code
_entity_poly.pdbx_strand_id
1 'polypeptide(L)'
;MKRIKIVLTAIFLCLVLSSGSFANDATAQTDLNRFQIFAKGWVTKLNRSHIKGIQRMEIRPNEDGSYLARYHAIDPTSVQCIVKKTSSKRKGLVGLLKYIETVYESIGNSPATARKNGFKAVKRTRITEIFSNSGKGWR
;
A
#
# COMPACT_ATOMS: atom_id res chain seq x y z
N MET A 1 -44.98 52.12 29.45
CA MET A 1 -45.55 50.83 28.99
C MET A 1 -45.94 50.92 27.51
N LYS A 2 -45.23 50.23 26.61
CA LYS A 2 -45.59 49.85 25.22
C LYS A 2 -44.38 49.09 24.64
N ARG A 3 -44.21 47.82 25.01
CA ARG A 3 -44.41 46.61 24.18
C ARG A 3 -43.55 46.66 22.89
N ILE A 4 -42.32 46.13 22.92
CA ILE A 4 -42.00 44.73 22.58
C ILE A 4 -42.75 44.31 21.31
N LYS A 5 -42.20 44.59 20.12
CA LYS A 5 -42.27 43.80 18.86
C LYS A 5 -41.22 44.37 17.91
N ILE A 6 -40.70 43.56 16.99
CA ILE A 6 -39.65 43.88 16.00
C ILE A 6 -38.20 43.62 16.49
N VAL A 7 -37.97 42.45 17.11
CA VAL A 7 -36.64 41.81 17.13
C VAL A 7 -36.76 40.36 16.63
N LEU A 8 -37.65 40.11 15.64
CA LEU A 8 -38.05 38.76 15.25
C LEU A 8 -37.98 38.50 13.73
N THR A 9 -37.19 39.29 13.01
CA THR A 9 -37.00 39.17 11.55
C THR A 9 -35.52 39.14 11.14
N ALA A 10 -34.64 38.66 12.01
CA ALA A 10 -33.21 38.50 11.70
C ALA A 10 -32.62 37.16 12.18
N ILE A 11 -33.45 36.16 12.50
CA ILE A 11 -33.00 34.84 12.99
C ILE A 11 -33.48 33.70 12.06
N PHE A 12 -33.84 34.01 10.81
CA PHE A 12 -34.26 32.99 9.83
C PHE A 12 -33.46 33.00 8.52
N LEU A 13 -32.23 33.55 8.53
CA LEU A 13 -31.36 33.59 7.35
C LEU A 13 -29.93 33.05 7.59
N CYS A 14 -29.74 32.20 8.60
CA CYS A 14 -28.43 31.56 8.87
C CYS A 14 -28.49 30.04 9.06
N LEU A 15 -29.62 29.37 8.79
CA LEU A 15 -29.77 27.92 8.99
C LEU A 15 -29.66 27.07 7.72
N VAL A 16 -29.24 27.64 6.58
CA VAL A 16 -29.22 26.89 5.28
C VAL A 16 -27.89 27.02 4.50
N LEU A 17 -26.76 27.38 5.12
CA LEU A 17 -25.50 27.56 4.35
C LEU A 17 -24.28 26.76 4.82
N SER A 18 -24.45 25.81 5.73
CA SER A 18 -23.42 24.81 6.03
C SER A 18 -23.71 23.49 5.29
N SER A 19 -23.82 23.56 3.96
CA SER A 19 -23.64 22.40 3.09
C SER A 19 -22.18 21.97 3.21
N GLY A 20 -21.88 21.14 4.22
CA GLY A 20 -20.52 20.67 4.48
C GLY A 20 -19.90 20.04 3.23
N SER A 21 -18.63 20.36 2.97
CA SER A 21 -17.80 19.88 1.87
C SER A 21 -17.49 18.37 1.90
N PHE A 22 -18.47 17.52 2.20
CA PHE A 22 -18.32 16.06 2.35
C PHE A 22 -18.06 15.31 1.03
N ALA A 23 -18.22 15.96 -0.13
CA ALA A 23 -18.03 15.31 -1.42
C ALA A 23 -16.55 15.02 -1.74
N ASN A 24 -15.60 15.80 -1.23
CA ASN A 24 -14.18 15.63 -1.57
C ASN A 24 -13.55 14.45 -0.82
N ASP A 25 -13.96 14.21 0.43
CA ASP A 25 -13.41 13.11 1.23
C ASP A 25 -13.94 11.75 0.79
N ALA A 26 -15.23 11.68 0.42
CA ALA A 26 -15.85 10.47 -0.11
C ALA A 26 -15.21 10.02 -1.44
N THR A 27 -14.87 10.98 -2.32
CA THR A 27 -14.18 10.67 -3.58
C THR A 27 -12.73 10.24 -3.35
N ALA A 28 -11.99 10.93 -2.46
CA ALA A 28 -10.63 10.55 -2.10
C ALA A 28 -10.56 9.14 -1.48
N GLN A 29 -11.51 8.80 -0.60
CA GLN A 29 -11.58 7.46 0.00
C GLN A 29 -11.93 6.39 -1.03
N THR A 30 -12.83 6.69 -1.97
CA THR A 30 -13.18 5.77 -3.06
C THR A 30 -11.97 5.48 -3.95
N ASP A 31 -11.20 6.51 -4.31
CA ASP A 31 -9.99 6.35 -5.13
C ASP A 31 -8.91 5.54 -4.40
N LEU A 32 -8.73 5.78 -3.09
CA LEU A 32 -7.83 4.99 -2.25
C LEU A 32 -8.26 3.52 -2.19
N ASN A 33 -9.54 3.23 -1.95
CA ASN A 33 -10.05 1.86 -1.89
C ASN A 33 -9.82 1.12 -3.22
N ARG A 34 -10.08 1.78 -4.35
CA ARG A 34 -9.81 1.22 -5.69
C ARG A 34 -8.32 0.93 -5.87
N PHE A 35 -7.45 1.81 -5.41
CA PHE A 35 -6.00 1.59 -5.47
C PHE A 35 -5.55 0.44 -4.57
N GLN A 36 -6.09 0.31 -3.36
CA GLN A 36 -5.78 -0.79 -2.44
C GLN A 36 -6.16 -2.16 -3.02
N ILE A 37 -7.32 -2.27 -3.69
CA ILE A 37 -7.73 -3.51 -4.38
C ILE A 37 -6.73 -3.88 -5.47
N PHE A 38 -6.37 -2.91 -6.31
CA PHE A 38 -5.35 -3.09 -7.33
C PHE A 38 -4.00 -3.51 -6.73
N ALA A 39 -3.53 -2.79 -5.70
CA ALA A 39 -2.25 -3.03 -5.04
C ALA A 39 -2.19 -4.42 -4.40
N LYS A 40 -3.28 -4.90 -3.80
CA LYS A 40 -3.36 -6.27 -3.26
C LYS A 40 -3.15 -7.32 -4.36
N GLY A 41 -3.81 -7.14 -5.51
CA GLY A 41 -3.61 -8.01 -6.67
C GLY A 41 -2.18 -7.94 -7.22
N TRP A 42 -1.61 -6.73 -7.26
CA TRP A 42 -0.23 -6.50 -7.68
C TRP A 42 0.79 -7.19 -6.78
N VAL A 43 0.73 -6.97 -5.47
CA VAL A 43 1.62 -7.61 -4.47
C VAL A 43 1.49 -9.14 -4.53
N THR A 44 0.26 -9.66 -4.68
CA THR A 44 0.03 -11.10 -4.84
C THR A 44 0.74 -11.64 -6.09
N LYS A 45 0.66 -10.91 -7.21
CA LYS A 45 1.37 -11.25 -8.45
C LYS A 45 2.88 -11.23 -8.22
N LEU A 46 3.43 -10.17 -7.61
CA LEU A 46 4.87 -10.04 -7.33
C LEU A 46 5.40 -11.19 -6.47
N ASN A 47 4.74 -11.50 -5.36
CA ASN A 47 5.14 -12.61 -4.49
C ASN A 47 5.09 -13.96 -5.23
N ARG A 48 4.11 -14.18 -6.12
CA ARG A 48 4.00 -15.40 -6.92
C ARG A 48 5.09 -15.50 -7.99
N SER A 49 5.39 -14.41 -8.68
CA SER A 49 6.35 -14.39 -9.80
C SER A 49 7.78 -14.08 -9.38
N HIS A 50 8.05 -13.92 -8.08
CA HIS A 50 9.36 -13.54 -7.58
C HIS A 50 10.40 -14.59 -7.96
N ILE A 51 11.43 -14.20 -8.73
CA ILE A 51 12.46 -15.11 -9.25
C ILE A 51 13.18 -15.84 -8.10
N LYS A 52 13.35 -15.15 -6.96
CA LYS A 52 13.93 -15.68 -5.71
C LYS A 52 12.90 -15.84 -4.59
N GLY A 53 11.62 -16.04 -4.94
CA GLY A 53 10.54 -16.22 -3.97
C GLY A 53 10.67 -17.53 -3.19
N ILE A 54 9.81 -17.75 -2.19
CA ILE A 54 9.85 -18.96 -1.35
C ILE A 54 9.79 -20.28 -2.16
N GLN A 55 9.00 -20.30 -3.24
CA GLN A 55 8.88 -21.46 -4.15
C GLN A 55 10.08 -21.63 -5.08
N ARG A 56 10.88 -20.57 -5.26
CA ARG A 56 12.11 -20.53 -6.08
C ARG A 56 13.31 -20.19 -5.21
N MET A 57 13.29 -20.71 -3.98
CA MET A 57 14.33 -20.47 -2.99
C MET A 57 15.68 -20.93 -3.52
N GLU A 58 16.68 -20.08 -3.31
CA GLU A 58 18.04 -20.34 -3.71
C GLU A 58 18.76 -21.13 -2.60
N ILE A 59 19.47 -22.18 -2.98
CA ILE A 59 20.34 -22.95 -2.08
C ILE A 59 21.77 -22.84 -2.60
N ARG A 60 22.69 -22.40 -1.74
CA ARG A 60 24.11 -22.29 -2.07
C ARG A 60 24.96 -23.05 -1.06
N PRO A 61 25.99 -23.79 -1.49
CA PRO A 61 27.00 -24.29 -0.56
C PRO A 61 27.86 -23.13 -0.05
N ASN A 62 28.27 -23.23 1.21
CA ASN A 62 29.26 -22.36 1.84
C ASN A 62 30.63 -23.06 1.86
N GLU A 63 31.70 -22.29 2.09
CA GLU A 63 33.08 -22.81 2.13
C GLU A 63 33.32 -23.79 3.28
N ASP A 64 32.60 -23.65 4.38
CA ASP A 64 32.65 -24.53 5.56
C ASP A 64 31.89 -25.86 5.39
N GLY A 65 31.36 -26.13 4.19
CA GLY A 65 30.57 -27.32 3.88
C GLY A 65 29.10 -27.23 4.30
N SER A 66 28.67 -26.14 4.92
CA SER A 66 27.25 -25.88 5.20
C SER A 66 26.51 -25.39 3.96
N TYR A 67 25.19 -25.27 4.06
CA TYR A 67 24.31 -24.79 2.99
C TYR A 67 23.51 -23.58 3.46
N LEU A 68 23.51 -22.53 2.65
CA LEU A 68 22.66 -21.35 2.81
C LEU A 68 21.40 -21.50 1.97
N ALA A 69 20.23 -21.42 2.62
CA ALA A 69 18.95 -21.22 1.97
C ALA A 69 18.57 -19.74 2.03
N ARG A 70 18.20 -19.16 0.88
CA ARG A 70 17.82 -17.75 0.76
C ARG A 70 16.57 -17.59 -0.08
N TYR A 71 15.61 -16.81 0.41
CA TYR A 71 14.48 -16.36 -0.39
C TYR A 71 14.10 -14.92 -0.06
N HIS A 72 13.31 -14.34 -0.95
CA HIS A 72 12.78 -12.99 -0.85
C HIS A 72 11.26 -13.05 -0.70
N ALA A 73 10.70 -12.17 0.12
CA ALA A 73 9.26 -12.02 0.25
C ALA A 73 8.90 -10.57 0.59
N ILE A 74 7.75 -10.13 0.12
CA ILE A 74 7.17 -8.85 0.54
C ILE A 74 6.50 -9.05 1.90
N ASP A 75 6.85 -8.21 2.88
CA ASP A 75 6.18 -8.18 4.18
C ASP A 75 4.76 -7.63 4.00
N PRO A 76 3.70 -8.44 4.20
CA PRO A 76 2.32 -8.01 3.96
C PRO A 76 1.89 -6.89 4.91
N THR A 77 2.48 -6.79 6.10
CA THR A 77 2.14 -5.76 7.10
C THR A 77 2.74 -4.39 6.75
N SER A 78 3.74 -4.38 5.87
CA SER A 78 4.43 -3.16 5.44
C SER A 78 3.75 -2.41 4.29
N VAL A 79 2.70 -3.01 3.69
CA VAL A 79 2.05 -2.48 2.50
C VAL A 79 1.29 -1.19 2.84
N GLN A 80 1.63 -0.11 2.15
CA GLN A 80 0.98 1.19 2.28
C GLN A 80 0.58 1.72 0.90
N CYS A 81 -0.62 2.27 0.83
CA CYS A 81 -1.21 2.83 -0.38
C CYS A 81 -1.49 4.31 -0.18
N ILE A 82 -1.02 5.16 -1.10
CA ILE A 82 -1.32 6.60 -1.11
C ILE A 82 -1.81 6.97 -2.50
N VAL A 83 -2.86 7.79 -2.58
CA VAL A 83 -3.36 8.34 -3.86
C VAL A 83 -3.23 9.85 -3.84
N LYS A 84 -2.74 10.41 -4.94
CA LYS A 84 -2.61 11.86 -5.16
C LYS A 84 -3.30 12.25 -6.46
N LYS A 85 -3.96 13.41 -6.47
CA LYS A 85 -4.46 14.03 -7.71
C LYS A 85 -3.28 14.68 -8.43
N THR A 86 -3.22 14.53 -9.75
CA THR A 86 -2.26 15.27 -10.58
C THR A 86 -2.74 16.71 -10.76
N SER A 87 -1.80 17.65 -10.91
CA SER A 87 -2.09 19.03 -11.28
C SER A 87 -2.42 19.21 -12.77
N SER A 88 -2.43 18.11 -13.55
CA SER A 88 -2.63 18.17 -15.00
C SER A 88 -4.09 18.47 -15.39
N LYS A 89 -4.28 19.15 -16.52
CA LYS A 89 -5.61 19.47 -17.09
C LYS A 89 -6.48 18.21 -17.32
N ARG A 90 -5.86 17.04 -17.48
CA ARG A 90 -6.54 15.75 -17.72
C ARG A 90 -7.04 15.04 -16.44
N LYS A 91 -6.99 15.69 -15.26
CA LYS A 91 -7.51 15.17 -13.97
C LYS A 91 -7.12 13.70 -13.70
N GLY A 92 -5.84 13.36 -13.84
CA GLY A 92 -5.31 12.03 -13.52
C GLY A 92 -5.01 11.83 -12.03
N LEU A 93 -4.87 10.58 -11.63
CA LEU A 93 -4.43 10.16 -10.29
C LEU A 93 -3.04 9.50 -10.36
N VAL A 94 -2.29 9.62 -9.26
CA VAL A 94 -1.03 8.90 -9.01
C VAL A 94 -1.20 8.06 -7.74
N GLY A 95 -1.02 6.75 -7.87
CA GLY A 95 -0.99 5.80 -6.77
C GLY A 95 0.46 5.50 -6.40
N LEU A 96 0.76 5.48 -5.10
CA LEU A 96 2.06 5.13 -4.55
C LEU A 96 1.87 3.86 -3.72
N LEU A 97 2.41 2.75 -4.18
CA LEU A 97 2.47 1.51 -3.44
C LEU A 97 3.84 1.43 -2.77
N LYS A 98 3.85 1.41 -1.44
CA LYS A 98 5.07 1.24 -0.65
C LYS A 98 5.01 -0.08 0.08
N TYR A 99 6.13 -0.79 0.13
CA TYR A 99 6.27 -2.03 0.90
C TYR A 99 7.73 -2.29 1.23
N ILE A 100 7.96 -3.27 2.10
CA ILE A 100 9.28 -3.79 2.44
C ILE A 100 9.43 -5.16 1.80
N GLU A 101 10.44 -5.30 0.95
CA GLU A 101 10.94 -6.60 0.53
C GLU A 101 11.99 -7.07 1.54
N THR A 102 11.81 -8.27 2.07
CA THR A 102 12.70 -8.86 3.07
C THR A 102 13.41 -10.08 2.47
N VAL A 103 14.72 -10.14 2.68
CA VAL A 103 15.53 -11.33 2.40
C VAL A 103 15.60 -12.15 3.67
N TYR A 104 15.21 -13.41 3.54
CA TYR A 104 15.25 -14.40 4.60
C TYR A 104 16.34 -15.42 4.31
N GLU A 105 17.10 -15.76 5.34
CA GLU A 105 18.18 -16.74 5.27
C GLU A 105 18.12 -17.77 6.37
N SER A 106 18.58 -18.98 6.03
CA SER A 106 18.79 -20.08 6.96
C SER A 106 20.01 -20.88 6.56
N ILE A 107 20.70 -21.44 7.54
CA ILE A 107 21.89 -22.29 7.33
C ILE A 107 21.59 -23.69 7.87
N GLY A 108 22.09 -24.71 7.19
CA GLY A 108 22.03 -26.09 7.65
C GLY A 108 23.15 -26.95 7.07
N ASN A 109 23.40 -28.10 7.69
CA ASN A 109 24.45 -29.04 7.29
C ASN A 109 24.09 -29.84 6.01
N SER A 110 22.89 -29.62 5.47
CA SER A 110 22.44 -30.19 4.21
C SER A 110 21.44 -29.23 3.52
N PRO A 111 21.23 -29.35 2.20
CA PRO A 111 20.22 -28.57 1.51
C PRO A 111 18.81 -28.70 2.13
N ALA A 112 18.47 -29.91 2.60
CA ALA A 112 17.17 -30.20 3.20
C ALA A 112 16.99 -29.51 4.57
N THR A 113 18.05 -29.44 5.38
CA THR A 113 18.00 -28.79 6.70
C THR A 113 17.98 -27.27 6.55
N ALA A 114 18.78 -26.69 5.65
CA ALA A 114 18.77 -25.27 5.35
C ALA A 114 17.38 -24.78 4.88
N ARG A 115 16.66 -25.58 4.10
CA ARG A 115 15.30 -25.25 3.63
C ARG A 115 14.23 -25.20 4.72
N LYS A 116 14.44 -25.85 5.86
CA LYS A 116 13.42 -26.05 6.90
C LYS A 116 13.68 -25.27 8.19
N ASN A 117 14.93 -24.89 8.45
CA ASN A 117 15.31 -24.31 9.73
C ASN A 117 15.11 -22.79 9.82
N GLY A 118 14.69 -22.32 10.99
CA GLY A 118 14.66 -20.93 11.50
C GLY A 118 15.16 -19.80 10.61
N PHE A 119 14.43 -19.49 9.54
CA PHE A 119 14.75 -18.35 8.67
C PHE A 119 14.79 -17.04 9.45
N LYS A 120 15.83 -16.25 9.22
CA LYS A 120 16.01 -14.93 9.81
C LYS A 120 15.97 -13.87 8.72
N ALA A 121 15.34 -12.74 9.03
CA ALA A 121 15.37 -11.57 8.17
C ALA A 121 16.76 -10.92 8.23
N VAL A 122 17.51 -10.96 7.14
CA VAL A 122 18.89 -10.43 7.07
C VAL A 122 18.99 -9.10 6.33
N LYS A 123 18.01 -8.79 5.47
CA LYS A 123 17.95 -7.52 4.73
C LYS A 123 16.51 -7.10 4.55
N ARG A 124 16.23 -5.82 4.75
CA ARG A 124 14.94 -5.18 4.47
C ARG A 124 15.16 -4.02 3.52
N THR A 125 14.44 -4.01 2.40
CA THR A 125 14.54 -2.98 1.37
C THR A 125 13.18 -2.31 1.23
N ARG A 126 13.10 -1.00 1.43
CA ARG A 126 11.88 -0.24 1.18
C ARG A 126 11.75 0.02 -0.31
N ILE A 127 10.63 -0.40 -0.88
CA ILE A 127 10.27 -0.19 -2.28
C ILE A 127 9.12 0.83 -2.35
N THR A 128 9.15 1.68 -3.38
CA THR A 128 8.03 2.53 -3.76
C THR A 128 7.79 2.36 -5.25
N GLU A 129 6.63 1.82 -5.60
CA GLU A 129 6.14 1.75 -6.97
C GLU A 129 5.12 2.85 -7.22
N ILE A 130 5.20 3.46 -8.41
CA ILE A 130 4.35 4.59 -8.80
C ILE A 130 3.46 4.13 -9.93
N PHE A 131 2.15 4.29 -9.74
CA PHE A 131 1.12 3.95 -10.72
C PHE A 131 0.36 5.21 -11.14
N SER A 132 -0.06 5.25 -12.38
CA SER A 132 -0.90 6.29 -12.95
C SER A 132 -2.31 5.76 -13.20
N ASN A 133 -3.31 6.62 -13.09
CA ASN A 133 -4.67 6.32 -13.52
C ASN A 133 -5.31 7.55 -14.17
N SER A 134 -5.63 7.42 -15.46
CA SER A 134 -6.28 8.46 -16.26
C SER A 134 -7.76 8.14 -16.55
N GLY A 135 -8.42 7.39 -15.65
CA GLY A 135 -9.81 6.94 -15.79
C GLY A 135 -9.97 5.55 -16.43
N LYS A 136 -8.88 4.89 -16.83
CA LYS A 136 -8.90 3.55 -17.47
C LYS A 136 -8.37 2.42 -16.57
N GLY A 137 -8.15 2.72 -15.29
CA GLY A 137 -7.52 1.79 -14.34
C GLY A 137 -6.07 2.15 -14.04
N TRP A 138 -5.50 1.44 -13.07
CA TRP A 138 -4.13 1.64 -12.57
C TRP A 138 -3.10 0.92 -13.46
N ARG A 139 -2.01 1.62 -13.78
CA ARG A 139 -0.90 1.12 -14.59
C ARG A 139 0.40 1.86 -14.32
#